data_AF-E2BSC3-F1
#
_entry.id   AF-E2BSC3-F1
#
_cell.length_a   1.000
_cell.length_b   1.000
_cell.length_c   1.000
_cell.angle_alpha   90.00
_cell.angle_beta   90.00
_cell.angle_gamma   90.00
#
_symmetry.space_group_name_H-M   'P 1'
#
loop_
_entity.id
_entity.type
_entity.pdbx_description
1 polymer ?
#
loop_
_entity_poly.entity_id
_entity_poly.type
_entity_poly.pdbx_seq_one_letter_code
_entity_poly.pdbx_strand_id
1 'polypeptide(L)' 'LADWPSQSPDANPIENVWAYIKQKLRGKRVFTLKQLSREIRCIWKALPLEYAENLVDSMPRRYQTIIDADDGWTRY' A
#
# COMPACT_ATOMS: atom_id res chain seq x y z
N LEU A 1 4.30 11.49 18.11
CA LEU A 1 3.51 10.35 17.61
C LEU A 1 2.22 10.94 17.05
N ALA A 2 1.99 10.83 15.74
CA ALA A 2 0.78 11.38 15.13
C ALA A 2 -0.42 10.49 15.51
N ASP A 3 -1.47 11.11 16.04
CA ASP A 3 -2.72 10.43 16.39
C ASP A 3 -3.36 9.86 15.12
N TRP A 4 -3.40 8.54 15.04
CA TRP A 4 -4.04 7.83 13.94
C TRP A 4 -5.55 7.74 14.22
N PRO A 5 -6.42 8.27 13.35
CA PRO A 5 -7.86 8.10 13.53
C PRO A 5 -8.23 6.62 13.38
N SER A 6 -8.91 6.09 14.39
CA SER A 6 -9.47 4.74 14.38
C SER A 6 -10.44 4.60 13.21
N GLN A 7 -10.27 3.56 12.38
CA GLN A 7 -11.08 3.23 11.18
C GLN A 7 -10.67 3.82 9.82
N SER A 8 -9.44 4.29 9.61
CA SER A 8 -8.94 4.59 8.25
C SER A 8 -7.93 3.54 7.74
N PRO A 9 -8.35 2.36 7.23
CA PRO A 9 -7.45 1.45 6.53
C PRO A 9 -6.83 2.11 5.28
N ASP A 10 -7.54 3.07 4.68
CA ASP A 10 -7.10 3.87 3.52
C ASP A 10 -5.92 4.80 3.84
N ALA A 11 -5.69 5.04 5.14
CA ALA A 11 -4.54 5.81 5.60
C ALA A 11 -3.28 4.96 5.72
N ASN A 12 -3.31 3.63 5.59
CA ASN A 12 -2.09 2.83 5.73
C ASN A 12 -1.30 2.78 4.41
N PRO A 13 -0.11 3.42 4.31
CA PRO A 13 0.70 3.36 3.09
C PRO A 13 0.99 1.91 2.67
N ILE A 14 1.07 0.97 3.61
CA ILE A 14 1.35 -0.44 3.30
C ILE A 14 0.32 -1.08 2.36
N GLU A 15 -0.94 -0.62 2.35
CA GLU A 15 -1.97 -1.14 1.45
C GLU A 15 -1.62 -0.90 -0.02
N ASN A 16 -1.00 0.23 -0.33
CA ASN A 16 -0.50 0.52 -1.68
C ASN A 16 0.67 -0.39 -2.07
N VAL A 17 1.52 -0.75 -1.10
CA VAL A 17 2.61 -1.70 -1.32
C VAL A 17 2.03 -3.10 -1.58
N TRP A 18 0.99 -3.49 -0.85
CA TRP A 18 0.25 -4.72 -1.11
C TRP A 18 -0.43 -4.72 -2.48
N ALA A 19 -1.03 -3.59 -2.90
CA ALA A 19 -1.59 -3.43 -4.23
C ALA A 19 -0.53 -3.61 -5.33
N TYR A 20 0.64 -2.98 -5.16
CA TYR A 20 1.79 -3.14 -6.07
C TYR A 20 2.27 -4.59 -6.15
N ILE A 21 2.43 -5.27 -5.01
CA ILE A 21 2.84 -6.68 -4.97
C ILE A 21 1.80 -7.56 -5.67
N LYS A 22 0.51 -7.36 -5.39
CA LYS A 22 -0.58 -8.07 -6.06
C LYS A 22 -0.52 -7.85 -7.58
N GLN A 23 -0.28 -6.63 -8.04
CA GLN A 23 -0.14 -6.31 -9.46
C GLN A 23 1.07 -7.02 -10.09
N LYS A 24 2.23 -7.03 -9.45
CA LYS A 24 3.43 -7.72 -9.95
C LYS A 24 3.33 -9.25 -9.89
N LEU A 25 2.47 -9.78 -9.03
CA LEU A 25 2.13 -11.20 -8.99
C LEU A 25 1.13 -11.58 -10.10
N ARG A 26 0.29 -10.65 -10.58
CA ARG A 26 -0.61 -10.91 -11.71
C ARG A 26 0.22 -11.27 -12.94
N GLY A 27 0.10 -12.52 -13.40
CA GLY A 27 0.86 -13.06 -14.53
C GLY A 27 1.99 -14.01 -14.13
N LYS A 28 2.34 -14.12 -12.85
CA LYS A 28 3.26 -15.17 -12.37
C LYS A 28 2.51 -16.47 -12.10
N ARG A 29 3.02 -17.57 -12.63
CA ARG A 29 2.53 -18.92 -12.32
C ARG A 29 3.13 -19.39 -11.01
N VAL A 30 2.37 -19.27 -9.93
CA VAL A 30 2.77 -19.64 -8.57
C VAL A 30 1.84 -20.75 -8.08
N PHE A 31 2.39 -21.93 -7.77
CA PHE A 31 1.60 -23.13 -7.49
C PHE A 31 1.72 -23.62 -6.05
N THR A 32 2.62 -23.03 -5.26
CA THR A 32 2.85 -23.41 -3.87
C THR A 32 3.00 -22.19 -2.97
N LEU A 33 2.64 -22.32 -1.70
CA LEU A 33 2.84 -21.27 -0.69
C LEU A 33 4.32 -20.87 -0.55
N LYS A 34 5.24 -21.82 -0.72
CA LYS A 34 6.69 -21.55 -0.70
C LYS A 34 7.12 -20.67 -1.86
N GLN A 35 6.63 -20.96 -3.08
CA GLN A 35 6.89 -20.11 -4.25
C GLN A 35 6.26 -18.72 -4.07
N LEU A 36 5.02 -18.64 -3.57
CA LEU A 36 4.34 -17.37 -3.32
C LEU A 36 5.11 -16.50 -2.33
N SER A 37 5.51 -17.09 -1.20
CA SER A 37 6.31 -16.40 -0.18
C SER A 37 7.63 -15.90 -0.74
N ARG A 38 8.29 -16.69 -1.62
CA ARG A 38 9.53 -16.28 -2.27
C ARG A 38 9.30 -15.11 -3.23
N GLU A 39 8.30 -15.20 -4.10
CA GLU A 39 8.00 -14.15 -5.06
C GLU A 39 7.60 -12.83 -4.38
N ILE A 40 6.79 -12.88 -3.32
CA ILE A 40 6.44 -11.70 -2.52
C ILE A 40 7.70 -11.05 -1.94
N ARG A 41 8.60 -11.83 -1.32
CA ARG A 41 9.86 -11.29 -0.79
C ARG A 41 10.76 -10.71 -1.87
N CYS A 42 10.82 -11.33 -3.04
CA CYS A 42 11.59 -10.80 -4.17
C CYS A 42 11.02 -9.46 -4.65
N ILE A 43 9.69 -9.36 -4.82
CA ILE A 43 9.04 -8.10 -5.24
C ILE A 43 9.21 -7.02 -4.16
N TRP A 44 9.06 -7.39 -2.88
CA TRP A 44 9.28 -6.47 -1.76
C TRP A 44 10.71 -5.91 -1.75
N LYS A 45 11.72 -6.77 -1.92
CA LYS A 45 13.13 -6.34 -1.97
C LYS A 45 13.47 -5.51 -3.21
N ALA A 46 12.72 -5.70 -4.29
CA ALA A 46 12.88 -4.96 -5.55
C ALA A 46 12.00 -3.71 -5.63
N LEU A 47 11.33 -3.34 -4.54
CA LEU A 47 10.51 -2.13 -4.50
C LEU A 47 11.42 -0.90 -4.66
N PRO A 48 11.20 -0.04 -5.68
CA PRO A 48 12.02 1.14 -5.88
C PRO A 48 11.93 2.07 -4.67
N LEU A 49 13.06 2.63 -4.24
CA LEU A 49 13.08 3.59 -3.13
C LEU A 49 12.19 4.79 -3.44
N GLU A 50 12.25 5.30 -4.67
CA GLU A 50 11.39 6.37 -5.17
C GLU A 50 9.89 6.04 -5.03
N TYR A 51 9.50 4.77 -5.18
CA TYR A 51 8.11 4.37 -5.00
C TYR A 51 7.72 4.45 -3.52
N ALA A 52 8.60 4.06 -2.61
CA ALA A 52 8.38 4.18 -1.17
C ALA A 52 8.34 5.65 -0.72
N GLU A 53 9.23 6.50 -1.23
CA GLU A 53 9.27 7.94 -0.92
C GLU A 53 8.01 8.64 -1.41
N ASN A 54 7.62 8.45 -2.68
CA ASN A 54 6.38 9.00 -3.22
C ASN A 54 5.14 8.57 -2.45
N LEU A 55 5.15 7.35 -1.90
CA LEU A 55 4.07 6.83 -1.07
C LEU A 55 3.93 7.63 0.22
N VAL A 56 5.04 7.84 0.92
CA VAL A 56 5.10 8.63 2.16
C VAL A 56 4.74 10.09 1.87
N ASP A 57 5.25 10.67 0.79
CA ASP A 57 4.94 12.05 0.39
C ASP A 57 3.48 12.25 -0.02
N SER A 58 2.80 11.18 -0.45
CA SER A 58 1.37 11.23 -0.74
C SER A 58 0.49 11.20 0.52
N MET A 59 1.03 10.78 1.67
CA MET A 59 0.26 10.59 2.89
C MET A 59 -0.42 11.86 3.42
N PRO A 60 0.26 13.02 3.53
CA PRO A 60 -0.39 14.25 4.01
C PRO A 60 -1.60 14.66 3.18
N ARG A 61 -1.52 14.50 1.85
CA ARG A 61 -2.64 14.78 0.93
C ARG A 61 -3.81 13.82 1.16
N ARG A 62 -3.53 12.54 1.41
CA ARG A 62 -4.56 11.52 1.71
C ARG A 62 -5.26 11.81 3.03
N TYR A 63 -4.51 12.14 4.08
CA TYR A 63 -5.09 12.55 5.36
C TYR A 63 -5.99 13.76 5.19
N GLN A 64 -5.56 14.77 4.43
CA GLN A 64 -6.40 15.93 4.15
C GLN A 64 -7.68 15.53 3.42
N THR A 65 -7.59 14.61 2.44
CA THR A 65 -8.77 14.12 1.71
C THR A 65 -9.75 13.37 2.62
N ILE A 66 -9.24 12.60 3.60
CA ILE A 66 -10.06 11.88 4.59
C ILE A 66 -10.73 12.87 5.55
N ILE A 67 -9.99 13.89 6.02
CA ILE A 67 -10.52 14.94 6.89
C ILE A 67 -11.59 15.77 6.17
N ASP A 68 -11.35 16.14 4.91
CA ASP A 68 -12.28 16.90 4.08
C ASP A 68 -13.51 16.09 3.67
N ALA A 69 -13.45 14.76 3.75
CA ALA A 69 -14.55 13.87 3.39
C ALA A 69 -15.57 13.64 4.51
N ASP A 70 -15.35 14.14 5.73
CA ASP A 70 -16.29 14.08 6.88
C ASP A 70 -16.98 12.69 7.03
N ASP A 71 -16.17 11.64 7.23
CA ASP A 71 -16.58 10.21 7.28
C ASP A 71 -17.17 9.61 5.99
N GLY A 72 -17.09 10.33 4.86
CA GLY A 72 -17.47 9.84 3.53
C GLY A 72 -16.39 9.03 2.82
N TRP A 73 -16.81 8.06 1.99
CA TRP A 73 -15.93 7.21 1.16
C TRP A 73 -14.95 8.06 0.33
N THR A 74 -13.65 7.93 0.62
CA THR A 74 -12.60 8.50 -0.21
C THR A 74 -12.19 7.52 -1.32
N ARG A 75 -11.77 8.07 -2.46
CA ARG A 75 -11.66 7.35 -3.76
C ARG A 75 -10.36 6.53 -3.93
N TYR A 76 -9.78 6.04 -2.84
CA TYR A 76 -8.45 5.41 -2.83
C TYR A 76 -8.47 3.92 -2.49
#